data_AF-A0A3L2L845-F1
#
_entry.id   AF-A0A3L2L845-F1
#
_cell.length_a   1.000
_cell.length_b   1.000
_cell.length_c   1.000
_cell.angle_alpha   90.00
_cell.angle_beta   90.00
_cell.angle_gamma   90.00
#
_symmetry.space_group_name_H-M   'P 1'
#
loop_
_entity.id
_entity.type
_entity.pdbx_description
1 polymer ?
#
loop_
_entity_poly.entity_id
_entity_poly.type
_entity_poly.pdbx_seq_one_letter_code
_entity_poly.pdbx_strand_id
1 'polypeptide(L)' 'KEKIKKNEADVVLLGPQVRFQKKEIEDAAQGNTPVDVIDMKLYGQMDGKSVLEKALSLINK' A
#
# COMPACT_ATOMS: atom_id res chain seq x y z
N LYS A 1 -9.45 6.89 16.26
CA LYS A 1 -8.08 6.54 15.82
C LYS A 1 -8.02 5.03 15.68
N GLU A 2 -8.52 4.51 14.57
CA GLU A 2 -8.48 3.07 14.27
C GLU A 2 -7.04 2.65 14.09
N LYS A 3 -6.53 1.90 15.06
CA LYS A 3 -5.26 1.20 14.95
C LYS A 3 -5.47 0.11 13.91
N ILE A 4 -4.67 0.12 12.84
CA ILE A 4 -4.52 -1.04 11.95
C ILE A 4 -4.19 -2.22 12.88
N LYS A 5 -5.14 -3.14 13.04
CA LYS A 5 -4.97 -4.32 13.88
C LYS A 5 -3.78 -5.08 13.30
N LYS A 6 -2.74 -5.25 14.12
CA LYS A 6 -1.63 -6.17 13.88
C LYS A 6 -2.22 -7.47 13.31
N ASN A 7 -1.87 -7.83 12.06
CA ASN A 7 -2.05 -9.15 11.43
C ASN A 7 -3.19 -9.39 10.41
N GLU A 8 -3.80 -8.40 9.77
CA GLU A 8 -4.73 -8.68 8.64
C GLU A 8 -4.20 -8.34 7.24
N ALA A 9 -3.21 -7.44 7.13
CA ALA A 9 -2.70 -6.99 5.84
C ALA A 9 -1.19 -7.22 5.72
N ASP A 10 -0.80 -7.97 4.68
CA ASP A 10 0.61 -8.20 4.31
C ASP A 10 1.22 -7.00 3.57
N VAL A 11 0.40 -6.18 2.91
CA VAL A 11 0.83 -4.97 2.20
C VAL A 11 -0.31 -3.95 2.16
N VAL A 12 0.03 -2.67 2.25
CA VAL A 12 -0.93 -1.57 2.11
C VAL A 12 -0.62 -0.80 0.83
N LEU A 13 -1.59 -0.73 -0.07
CA LEU A 13 -1.51 0.05 -1.30
C LEU A 13 -2.45 1.25 -1.22
N LEU A 14 -1.89 2.45 -1.34
CA LEU A 14 -2.64 3.70 -1.29
C LEU A 14 -2.98 4.18 -2.70
N GLY A 15 -4.21 4.61 -2.88
CA GLY A 15 -4.63 5.28 -4.10
C GLY A 15 -3.83 6.59 -4.31
N PRO A 16 -3.61 7.00 -5.57
CA PRO A 16 -2.79 8.18 -5.88
C PRO A 16 -3.33 9.47 -5.26
N GLN A 17 -4.66 9.55 -5.06
CA GLN A 17 -5.35 10.70 -4.45
C GLN A 17 -5.01 10.89 -2.96
N VAL A 18 -4.63 9.83 -2.26
CA VAL A 18 -4.34 9.84 -0.81
C VAL A 18 -2.86 9.64 -0.50
N ARG A 19 -1.97 9.88 -1.47
CA ARG A 19 -0.51 9.76 -1.33
C ARG A 19 0.06 10.49 -0.09
N PHE A 20 -0.54 11.61 0.30
CA PHE A 20 -0.09 12.40 1.46
C PHE A 20 -0.20 11.62 2.78
N GLN A 21 -1.11 10.65 2.89
CA GLN A 21 -1.29 9.80 4.08
C GLN A 21 -0.24 8.69 4.17
N LYS A 22 0.60 8.50 3.13
CA LYS A 22 1.63 7.45 3.11
C LYS A 22 2.50 7.50 4.36
N LYS A 23 2.97 8.68 4.74
CA LYS A 23 3.85 8.85 5.90
C LYS A 23 3.16 8.48 7.20
N GLU A 24 1.91 8.91 7.39
CA GLU A 24 1.14 8.57 8.60
C GLU A 24 0.87 7.07 8.72
N ILE A 25 0.62 6.39 7.58
CA ILE A 25 0.37 4.95 7.55
C ILE A 25 1.68 4.17 7.68
N GLU A 26 2.79 4.63 7.11
CA GLU A 26 4.12 4.05 7.35
C GLU A 26 4.51 4.13 8.83
N ASP A 27 4.28 5.28 9.46
CA ASP A 27 4.50 5.46 10.90
C ASP A 27 3.58 4.54 11.74
N ALA A 28 2.33 4.37 11.32
CA ALA A 28 1.38 3.47 11.98
C ALA A 28 1.70 1.98 11.78
N ALA A 29 2.28 1.61 10.63
CA ALA A 29 2.71 0.24 10.33
C ALA A 29 3.98 -0.16 11.10
N GLN A 30 4.74 0.82 11.59
CA GLN A 30 5.98 0.62 12.35
C GLN A 30 6.97 -0.32 11.65
N GLY A 31 6.99 -0.31 10.31
CA GLY A 31 7.86 -1.17 9.49
C GLY A 31 7.47 -2.64 9.41
N ASN A 32 6.34 -3.07 10.00
CA ASN A 32 5.88 -4.46 9.92
C ASN A 32 5.12 -4.76 8.62
N THR A 33 4.53 -3.72 8.01
CA THR A 33 3.76 -3.85 6.77
C THR A 33 4.28 -2.85 5.75
N PRO A 34 4.72 -3.28 4.57
CA PRO A 34 5.12 -2.37 3.50
C PRO A 34 3.93 -1.53 3.03
N VAL A 35 4.17 -0.22 2.91
CA VAL A 35 3.17 0.75 2.44
C VAL A 35 3.70 1.39 1.16
N ASP A 36 2.92 1.31 0.09
CA ASP A 36 3.28 1.94 -1.18
C ASP A 36 2.06 2.60 -1.84
N VAL A 37 2.32 3.48 -2.80
CA VAL A 37 1.29 4.21 -3.54
C VAL A 37 1.17 3.60 -4.93
N ILE A 38 -0.08 3.37 -5.34
CA ILE A 38 -0.40 2.90 -6.68
C ILE A 38 -0.08 4.01 -7.68
N ASP A 39 0.60 3.64 -8.76
CA ASP A 39 0.89 4.57 -9.84
C ASP A 39 -0.42 5.09 -10.47
N MET A 40 -0.51 6.41 -10.73
CA MET A 40 -1.73 7.01 -11.31
C MET A 40 -2.11 6.39 -12.64
N LYS A 41 -1.12 6.01 -13.45
CA LYS A 41 -1.35 5.39 -14.75
C LYS A 41 -1.97 4.00 -14.57
N LEU A 42 -1.38 3.16 -13.70
CA LEU A 42 -1.91 1.83 -13.41
C LEU A 42 -3.30 1.88 -12.79
N TYR A 43 -3.52 2.83 -11.88
CA TYR A 43 -4.82 3.07 -11.25
C TYR A 43 -5.87 3.51 -12.28
N GLY A 44 -5.52 4.44 -13.18
CA GLY A 44 -6.41 4.94 -14.23
C GLY A 44 -6.69 3.92 -15.33
N GLN A 45 -5.73 3.05 -15.63
CA GLN A 45 -5.90 1.95 -16.59
C GLN A 45 -6.64 0.74 -15.99
N MET A 46 -6.96 0.78 -14.69
CA MET A 46 -7.53 -0.36 -13.95
C MET A 46 -6.70 -1.65 -14.12
N ASP A 47 -5.39 -1.52 -14.25
CA ASP A 47 -4.48 -2.65 -14.44
C ASP A 47 -4.21 -3.35 -13.11
N GLY A 48 -5.18 -4.14 -12.67
CA GLY A 48 -5.10 -4.88 -11.41
C GLY A 48 -3.97 -5.91 -11.38
N LYS A 49 -3.53 -6.42 -12.54
CA LYS A 49 -2.45 -7.41 -12.61
C LYS A 49 -1.12 -6.78 -12.23
N SER A 50 -0.77 -5.66 -12.88
CA SER A 50 0.47 -4.93 -12.55
C SER A 50 0.48 -4.42 -11.11
N VAL A 51 -0.68 -3.97 -10.60
CA VAL A 51 -0.82 -3.54 -9.20
C VAL A 51 -0.61 -4.70 -8.22
N LEU A 52 -1.17 -5.89 -8.53
CA LEU A 52 -0.99 -7.09 -7.72
C LEU A 52 0.47 -7.58 -7.73
N GLU A 53 1.11 -7.64 -8.90
CA GLU A 53 2.54 -8.02 -9.02
C GLU A 53 3.43 -7.08 -8.20
N LYS A 54 3.13 -5.78 -8.22
CA LYS A 54 3.82 -4.79 -7.39
C LYS A 54 3.63 -5.07 -5.89
N ALA A 55 2.39 -5.37 -5.46
CA ALA A 55 2.09 -5.72 -4.07
C ALA A 55 2.86 -6.97 -3.62
N LEU A 56 2.87 -8.03 -4.43
CA LEU A 56 3.58 -9.28 -4.15
C LEU A 56 5.10 -9.08 -4.08
N SER A 57 5.66 -8.20 -4.90
CA SER A 57 7.08 -7.86 -4.83
C SER A 57 7.44 -7.09 -3.56
N LEU A 58 6.50 -6.39 -2.92
CA LEU A 58 6.72 -5.68 -1.66
C LEU A 58 6.67 -6.64 -0.46
N ILE A 59 5.82 -7.66 -0.51
CA ILE A 59 5.72 -8.68 0.54
C ILE A 59 6.98 -9.57 0.59
N ASN A 60 7.53 -9.93 -0.57
CA ASN A 60 8.69 -10.83 -0.69
C ASN A 60 10.06 -10.14 -0.53
N LYS A 61 10.12 -8.92 0.02
CA LYS A 61 11.33 -8.10 0.10
C LYS A 61 11.71 -7.82 1.54
#